data_AF-A0A914LWT5-F1
#
_entry.id   AF-A0A914LWT5-F1
#
_cell.length_a   1.000
_cell.length_b   1.000
_cell.length_c   1.000
_cell.angle_alpha   90.00
_cell.angle_beta   90.00
_cell.angle_gamma   90.00
#
_symmetry.space_group_name_H-M   'P 1'
#
loop_
_entity.id
_entity.type
_entity.pdbx_description
1 polymer ?
#
loop_
_entity_poly.entity_id
_entity_poly.type
_entity_poly.pdbx_seq_one_letter_code
_entity_poly.pdbx_strand_id
1 'polypeptide(L)'
;MSEGSTNSDFDLVQIVDKNDFDIQTKLDNLLIEFNEEKEKNVKLEEKNNFLEKQMNEMNGKMGELTIKFEHLTKNCKRACFVQIKNEWVEATEDCCANKCLEEINTENTKCVKGNGFVKLLDDENIKYINCEGKGRNKYARVYAESDFGKPEEDCTNYSFFYFEIKGKKEGEINGYNNWLSISLKNDNKDSISLVAEDGIIENEEDEVFRLDNFCWKDGDIFGCGVVYPPTEKMPEKLPYIFFTQNGKQIGKAVLLKENFDCYEPTVRTRCCSVEANFGNDLEAKPFCYDITKHFVIKEFYEDSDVD
;
A
#
# COMPACT_ATOMS: atom_id res chain seq x y z
N MET A 1 51.58 53.19 -95.82
CA MET A 1 50.93 53.87 -94.68
C MET A 1 49.43 53.72 -94.88
N SER A 2 48.62 53.13 -94.03
CA SER A 2 48.78 52.42 -92.75
C SER A 2 47.61 51.44 -92.66
N GLU A 3 47.90 50.24 -92.17
CA GLU A 3 46.94 49.18 -91.87
C GLU A 3 45.93 49.64 -90.80
N GLY A 4 44.68 49.22 -90.96
CA GLY A 4 43.60 49.46 -90.00
C GLY A 4 42.69 48.24 -89.95
N SER A 5 43.18 47.20 -89.27
CA SER A 5 42.43 46.00 -88.91
C SER A 5 41.38 46.36 -87.85
N THR A 6 40.10 46.16 -88.15
CA THR A 6 39.00 46.27 -87.19
C THR A 6 38.35 44.91 -86.98
N ASN A 7 39.00 44.08 -86.17
CA ASN A 7 38.45 42.86 -85.57
C ASN A 7 37.57 43.22 -84.34
N SER A 8 36.49 43.99 -84.51
CA SER A 8 35.59 44.34 -83.38
C SER A 8 34.30 43.52 -83.30
N ASP A 9 33.90 42.85 -84.39
CA ASP A 9 32.63 42.10 -84.44
C ASP A 9 32.75 40.65 -83.97
N PHE A 10 33.99 40.12 -83.84
CA PHE A 10 34.21 38.74 -83.40
C PHE A 10 34.17 38.55 -81.87
N ASP A 11 34.46 39.61 -81.10
CA ASP A 11 34.46 39.54 -79.63
C ASP A 11 33.04 39.65 -79.03
N LEU A 12 32.09 40.29 -79.72
CA LEU A 12 30.70 40.41 -79.25
C LEU A 12 29.91 39.10 -79.39
N VAL A 13 30.17 38.32 -80.45
CA VAL A 13 29.52 37.01 -80.66
C VAL A 13 29.96 35.99 -79.59
N GLN A 14 31.24 36.00 -79.20
CA GLN A 14 31.74 35.10 -78.15
C GLN A 14 31.20 35.43 -76.75
N ILE A 15 30.81 36.68 -76.46
CA ILE A 15 30.23 37.07 -75.17
C ILE A 15 28.76 36.65 -75.07
N VAL A 16 28.02 36.71 -76.18
CA VAL A 16 26.61 36.28 -76.22
C VAL A 16 26.52 34.75 -76.09
N ASP A 17 27.35 34.00 -76.82
CA ASP A 17 27.37 32.53 -76.75
C ASP A 17 27.81 31.99 -75.37
N LYS A 18 28.74 32.69 -74.69
CA LYS A 18 29.17 32.32 -73.32
C LYS A 18 28.06 32.54 -72.28
N ASN A 19 27.28 33.60 -72.43
CA ASN A 19 26.19 33.91 -71.50
C ASN A 19 25.03 32.91 -71.64
N ASP A 20 24.69 32.49 -72.86
CA ASP A 20 23.64 31.49 -73.08
C ASP A 20 24.02 30.12 -72.50
N PHE A 21 25.29 29.69 -72.62
CA PHE A 21 25.75 28.44 -72.03
C PHE A 21 25.72 28.46 -70.48
N ASP A 22 26.07 29.58 -69.87
CA ASP A 22 26.05 29.75 -68.40
C ASP A 22 24.61 29.82 -67.85
N ILE A 23 23.68 30.43 -68.61
CA ILE A 23 22.25 30.44 -68.29
C ILE A 23 21.67 29.03 -68.39
N GLN A 24 21.98 28.28 -69.46
CA GLN A 24 21.48 26.92 -69.65
C GLN A 24 21.96 26.00 -68.52
N THR A 25 23.25 26.08 -68.15
CA THR A 25 23.82 25.29 -67.04
C THR A 25 23.14 25.61 -65.71
N LYS A 26 22.87 26.90 -65.43
CA LYS A 26 22.13 27.30 -64.22
C LYS A 26 20.69 26.79 -64.22
N LEU A 27 20.03 26.80 -65.38
CA LEU A 27 18.68 26.28 -65.53
C LEU A 27 18.61 24.77 -65.28
N ASP A 28 19.58 24.02 -65.81
CA ASP A 28 19.69 22.58 -65.63
C ASP A 28 19.95 22.21 -64.16
N ASN A 29 20.84 22.94 -63.48
CA ASN A 29 21.08 22.75 -62.03
C ASN A 29 19.83 23.04 -61.20
N LEU A 30 19.11 24.13 -61.49
CA LEU A 30 17.85 24.45 -60.82
C LEU A 30 16.79 23.36 -61.04
N LEU A 31 16.75 22.76 -62.24
CA LEU A 31 15.84 21.66 -62.53
C LEU A 31 16.20 20.39 -61.73
N ILE A 32 17.49 20.11 -61.55
CA ILE A 32 17.97 19.01 -60.70
C ILE A 32 17.58 19.25 -59.24
N GLU A 33 17.89 20.43 -58.68
CA GLU A 33 17.53 20.80 -57.31
C GLU A 33 16.02 20.72 -57.08
N PHE A 34 15.22 21.20 -58.04
CA PHE A 34 13.76 21.12 -57.98
C PHE A 34 13.26 19.66 -57.93
N ASN A 35 13.85 18.77 -58.72
CA ASN A 35 13.49 17.35 -58.73
C ASN A 35 13.91 16.64 -57.44
N GLU A 36 15.09 16.95 -56.89
CA GLU A 36 15.55 16.43 -55.60
C GLU A 36 14.63 16.86 -54.45
N GLU A 37 14.23 18.14 -54.42
CA GLU A 37 13.34 18.67 -53.39
C GLU A 37 11.92 18.07 -53.52
N LYS A 38 11.46 17.83 -54.75
CA LYS A 38 10.21 17.11 -55.01
C LYS A 38 10.26 15.68 -54.47
N GLU A 39 11.37 14.96 -54.65
CA GLU A 39 11.54 13.61 -54.10
C GLU A 39 11.58 13.61 -52.56
N LYS A 40 12.26 14.58 -51.94
CA LYS A 40 12.24 14.76 -50.48
C LYS A 40 10.83 15.01 -49.96
N ASN A 41 10.04 15.84 -50.64
CA ASN A 41 8.65 16.12 -50.27
C ASN A 41 7.78 14.86 -50.33
N VAL A 42 7.93 14.02 -51.35
CA VAL A 42 7.22 12.73 -51.45
C VAL A 42 7.60 11.81 -50.26
N LYS A 43 8.89 11.69 -49.95
CA LYS A 43 9.35 10.89 -48.79
C LYS A 43 8.83 11.43 -47.45
N LEU A 44 8.71 12.74 -47.32
CA LEU A 44 8.16 13.39 -46.12
C LEU A 44 6.66 13.09 -45.98
N GLU A 45 5.91 13.15 -47.08
CA GLU A 45 4.48 12.85 -47.12
C GLU A 45 4.20 11.38 -46.76
N GLU A 46 4.99 10.44 -47.31
CA GLU A 46 4.91 9.02 -46.94
C GLU A 46 5.19 8.79 -45.44
N LYS A 47 6.20 9.46 -44.88
CA LYS A 47 6.53 9.38 -43.45
C LYS A 47 5.42 9.96 -42.58
N ASN A 48 4.80 11.07 -42.99
CA ASN A 48 3.68 11.68 -42.26
C ASN A 48 2.46 10.74 -42.26
N ASN A 49 2.11 10.16 -43.40
CA ASN A 49 1.01 9.18 -43.51
C ASN A 49 1.26 7.95 -42.62
N PHE A 50 2.50 7.47 -42.56
CA PHE A 50 2.89 6.37 -41.69
C PHE A 50 2.74 6.72 -40.20
N LEU A 51 3.19 7.90 -39.77
CA LEU A 51 3.06 8.38 -38.39
C LEU A 51 1.59 8.60 -37.99
N GLU A 52 0.78 9.15 -38.88
CA GLU A 52 -0.65 9.35 -38.65
C GLU A 52 -1.38 8.01 -38.44
N LYS A 53 -1.02 6.99 -39.23
CA LYS A 53 -1.52 5.62 -39.03
C LYS A 53 -1.12 5.06 -37.66
N GLN A 54 0.14 5.21 -37.24
CA GLN A 54 0.56 4.76 -35.91
C GLN A 54 -0.15 5.50 -34.77
N MET A 55 -0.36 6.81 -34.92
CA MET A 55 -1.07 7.62 -33.93
C MET A 55 -2.53 7.18 -33.80
N ASN A 56 -3.20 6.89 -34.92
CA ASN A 56 -4.57 6.37 -34.94
C ASN A 56 -4.66 4.97 -34.30
N GLU A 57 -3.72 4.08 -34.58
CA GLU A 57 -3.65 2.76 -33.92
C GLU A 57 -3.43 2.88 -32.40
N MET A 58 -2.57 3.81 -31.97
CA MET A 58 -2.30 4.06 -30.55
C MET A 58 -3.52 4.64 -29.83
N ASN A 59 -4.20 5.60 -30.45
CA ASN A 59 -5.45 6.18 -29.92
C ASN A 59 -6.54 5.11 -29.78
N GLY A 60 -6.65 4.19 -30.75
CA GLY A 60 -7.55 3.04 -30.65
C GLY A 60 -7.25 2.15 -29.44
N LYS A 61 -5.97 1.78 -29.23
CA LYS A 61 -5.54 0.99 -28.07
C LYS A 61 -5.78 1.71 -26.74
N MET A 62 -5.56 3.03 -26.69
CA MET A 62 -5.80 3.83 -25.50
C MET A 62 -7.30 3.89 -25.14
N GLY A 63 -8.17 4.00 -26.14
CA GLY A 63 -9.62 3.91 -25.96
C GLY A 63 -10.04 2.55 -25.39
N GLU A 64 -9.54 1.45 -25.94
CA GLU A 64 -9.82 0.09 -25.44
C GLU A 64 -9.34 -0.10 -23.99
N LEU A 65 -8.14 0.41 -23.66
CA LEU A 65 -7.59 0.33 -22.31
C LEU A 65 -8.43 1.15 -21.31
N THR A 66 -8.91 2.33 -21.71
CA THR A 66 -9.77 3.18 -20.89
C THR A 66 -11.09 2.47 -20.57
N ILE A 67 -11.72 1.85 -21.57
CA ILE A 67 -12.96 1.06 -21.38
C ILE A 67 -12.71 -0.12 -20.43
N LYS A 68 -11.61 -0.86 -20.61
CA LYS A 68 -11.24 -1.97 -19.70
C LYS A 68 -11.01 -1.47 -18.28
N PHE A 69 -10.34 -0.32 -18.13
CA PHE A 69 -10.11 0.29 -16.83
C PHE A 69 -11.43 0.67 -16.16
N GLU A 70 -12.31 1.42 -16.84
CA GLU A 70 -13.64 1.77 -16.31
C GLU A 70 -14.47 0.54 -15.92
N HIS A 71 -14.41 -0.53 -16.72
CA HIS A 71 -15.08 -1.79 -16.41
C HIS A 71 -14.52 -2.44 -15.13
N LEU A 72 -13.19 -2.45 -14.97
CA LEU A 72 -12.54 -2.92 -13.75
C LEU A 72 -12.93 -2.07 -12.54
N THR A 73 -12.94 -0.73 -12.67
CA THR A 73 -13.32 0.17 -11.57
C THR A 73 -14.78 -0.03 -11.14
N LYS A 74 -15.69 -0.27 -12.09
CA LYS A 74 -17.11 -0.58 -11.80
C LYS A 74 -17.29 -1.93 -11.10
N ASN A 75 -16.44 -2.90 -11.39
CA ASN A 75 -16.52 -4.24 -10.80
C ASN A 75 -15.73 -4.40 -9.49
N CYS A 76 -14.78 -3.51 -9.22
CA CYS A 76 -14.04 -3.46 -7.98
C CYS A 76 -14.90 -2.87 -6.86
N LYS A 77 -15.55 -3.76 -6.11
CA LYS A 77 -16.21 -3.38 -4.85
C LYS A 77 -15.13 -2.87 -3.90
N ARG A 78 -15.23 -1.59 -3.54
CA ARG A 78 -14.42 -0.97 -2.50
C ARG A 78 -15.11 -1.18 -1.16
N ALA A 79 -14.32 -1.37 -0.11
CA ALA A 79 -14.84 -1.31 1.24
C ALA A 79 -14.83 0.15 1.70
N CYS A 80 -15.89 0.55 2.39
CA CYS A 80 -16.02 1.84 3.04
C CYS A 80 -15.34 1.75 4.40
N PHE A 81 -14.29 2.55 4.61
CA PHE A 81 -13.68 2.67 5.93
C PHE A 81 -14.69 3.30 6.91
N VAL A 82 -14.87 2.67 8.05
CA VAL A 82 -15.70 3.18 9.15
C VAL A 82 -14.76 3.57 10.27
N GLN A 83 -14.71 4.87 10.55
CA GLN A 83 -13.86 5.41 11.61
C GLN A 83 -14.53 5.17 12.97
N ILE A 84 -13.83 4.46 13.85
CA ILE A 84 -14.18 4.32 15.26
C ILE A 84 -13.03 4.93 16.06
N LYS A 85 -13.35 5.96 16.85
CA LYS A 85 -12.39 6.48 17.82
C LYS A 85 -12.24 5.48 18.96
N ASN A 86 -11.01 5.28 19.41
CA ASN A 86 -10.72 4.23 20.39
C ASN A 86 -9.52 4.59 21.26
N GLU A 87 -9.41 3.89 22.39
CA GLU A 87 -8.35 4.04 23.38
C GLU A 87 -8.07 2.70 24.09
N TRP A 88 -6.90 2.54 24.71
CA TRP A 88 -6.58 1.39 25.54
C TRP A 88 -7.16 1.55 26.95
N VAL A 89 -7.98 0.60 27.42
CA VAL A 89 -8.66 0.73 28.74
C VAL A 89 -8.32 -0.35 29.75
N GLU A 90 -7.93 -1.54 29.28
CA GLU A 90 -7.68 -2.67 30.18
C GLU A 90 -6.38 -3.38 29.80
N ALA A 91 -5.51 -3.58 30.80
CA ALA A 91 -4.35 -4.46 30.69
C ALA A 91 -4.54 -5.67 31.61
N THR A 92 -4.66 -6.85 31.01
CA THR A 92 -4.63 -8.12 31.75
C THR A 92 -3.24 -8.74 31.66
N GLU A 93 -2.69 -9.12 32.81
CA GLU A 93 -1.36 -9.71 32.86
C GLU A 93 -1.43 -11.16 33.32
N ASP A 94 -0.72 -12.05 32.61
CA ASP A 94 -0.38 -13.41 33.08
C ASP A 94 0.49 -13.37 34.37
N CYS A 95 0.88 -12.16 34.78
CA CYS A 95 1.68 -11.89 35.96
C CYS A 95 0.89 -11.94 37.27
N CYS A 96 -0.34 -11.45 37.28
CA CYS A 96 -0.88 -10.79 38.47
C CYS A 96 -2.28 -11.26 38.85
N ALA A 97 -2.49 -12.58 39.00
CA ALA A 97 -3.73 -13.13 39.56
C ALA A 97 -4.16 -12.52 40.92
N ASN A 98 -3.27 -11.79 41.61
CA ASN A 98 -3.49 -11.19 42.93
C ASN A 98 -3.07 -9.69 43.03
N LYS A 99 -3.43 -8.82 42.08
CA LYS A 99 -3.22 -7.35 42.20
C LYS A 99 -1.75 -6.97 42.58
N CYS A 100 -0.75 -7.51 41.87
CA CYS A 100 0.65 -7.25 42.20
C CYS A 100 1.17 -5.87 41.70
N LEU A 101 0.29 -4.99 41.25
CA LEU A 101 0.60 -3.59 40.96
C LEU A 101 0.00 -2.77 42.09
N GLU A 102 0.86 -2.10 42.86
CA GLU A 102 0.43 -1.38 44.08
C GLU A 102 -0.53 -0.23 43.76
N GLU A 103 -0.41 0.36 42.56
CA GLU A 103 -1.35 1.31 41.94
C GLU A 103 -0.99 1.35 40.44
N ILE A 104 -1.90 0.89 39.56
CA ILE A 104 -1.73 1.03 38.12
C ILE A 104 -1.78 2.54 37.80
N ASN A 105 -0.81 3.04 37.03
CA ASN A 105 -0.69 4.44 36.57
C ASN A 105 0.04 5.45 37.46
N THR A 106 0.73 5.04 38.54
CA THR A 106 1.67 5.95 39.23
C THR A 106 3.05 5.93 38.57
N GLU A 107 3.84 6.99 38.74
CA GLU A 107 5.21 7.05 38.20
C GLU A 107 6.12 5.97 38.82
N ASN A 108 5.77 5.50 40.02
CA ASN A 108 6.53 4.53 40.80
C ASN A 108 5.90 3.13 40.82
N THR A 109 4.97 2.81 39.91
CA THR A 109 4.38 1.48 39.83
C THR A 109 5.49 0.44 39.70
N LYS A 110 5.49 -0.54 40.60
CA LYS A 110 6.38 -1.71 40.54
C LYS A 110 5.54 -2.96 40.67
N CYS A 111 5.94 -4.01 39.96
CA CYS A 111 5.42 -5.34 40.24
C CYS A 111 5.97 -5.80 41.60
N VAL A 112 5.10 -6.13 42.55
CA VAL A 112 5.47 -6.66 43.88
C VAL A 112 6.38 -7.90 43.77
N LYS A 113 6.22 -8.69 42.70
CA LYS A 113 7.04 -9.88 42.42
C LYS A 113 8.28 -9.60 41.56
N GLY A 114 8.49 -8.34 41.16
CA GLY A 114 9.60 -7.91 40.30
C GLY A 114 9.50 -8.36 38.85
N ASN A 115 8.33 -8.82 38.37
CA ASN A 115 8.15 -9.22 36.98
C ASN A 115 7.98 -8.01 36.06
N GLY A 116 8.22 -8.22 34.76
CA GLY A 116 7.91 -7.23 33.74
C GLY A 116 6.40 -7.08 33.56
N PHE A 117 5.96 -5.86 33.27
CA PHE A 117 4.55 -5.44 33.26
C PHE A 117 4.33 -4.34 32.22
N VAL A 118 3.08 -4.04 31.87
CA VAL A 118 2.74 -2.92 30.97
C VAL A 118 2.12 -1.75 31.73
N LYS A 119 2.38 -0.54 31.24
CA LYS A 119 1.76 0.70 31.71
C LYS A 119 1.09 1.39 30.53
N LEU A 120 -0.18 1.75 30.69
CA LEU A 120 -0.88 2.64 29.76
C LEU A 120 -0.43 4.06 30.08
N LEU A 121 0.19 4.74 29.12
CA LEU A 121 0.69 6.10 29.30
C LEU A 121 -0.39 7.15 28.98
N ASP A 122 -1.17 6.85 27.94
CA ASP A 122 -2.31 7.59 27.45
C ASP A 122 -3.18 6.63 26.61
N ASP A 123 -4.17 7.21 25.93
CA ASP A 123 -5.17 6.53 25.12
C ASP A 123 -4.57 5.63 24.02
N GLU A 124 -3.36 5.95 23.51
CA GLU A 124 -2.75 5.24 22.37
C GLU A 124 -1.43 4.53 22.73
N ASN A 125 -0.77 4.90 23.83
CA ASN A 125 0.59 4.47 24.14
C ASN A 125 0.66 3.46 25.28
N ILE A 126 1.25 2.30 25.00
CA ILE A 126 1.57 1.25 25.95
C ILE A 126 3.09 1.21 26.15
N LYS A 127 3.55 1.32 27.39
CA LYS A 127 4.97 1.15 27.73
C LYS A 127 5.20 -0.17 28.45
N TYR A 128 6.13 -0.97 27.95
CA TYR A 128 6.59 -2.15 28.68
C TYR A 128 7.69 -1.78 29.68
N ILE A 129 7.54 -2.22 30.91
CA ILE A 129 8.52 -2.08 31.98
C ILE A 129 9.14 -3.45 32.22
N ASN A 130 10.41 -3.61 31.87
CA ASN A 130 11.14 -4.86 32.06
C ASN A 130 11.32 -5.21 33.55
N CYS A 131 11.45 -6.50 33.84
CA CYS A 131 11.77 -6.96 35.19
C CYS A 131 13.16 -6.46 35.65
N GLU A 132 13.24 -6.01 36.89
CA GLU A 132 14.51 -5.73 37.57
C GLU A 132 14.81 -6.85 38.57
N GLY A 133 15.98 -7.49 38.45
CA GLY A 133 16.44 -8.52 39.39
C GLY A 133 15.93 -9.93 39.10
N LYS A 134 15.31 -10.60 40.11
CA LYS A 134 14.96 -12.04 40.05
C LYS A 134 13.64 -12.37 39.35
N GLY A 135 12.88 -11.35 38.95
CA GLY A 135 11.61 -11.54 38.26
C GLY A 135 11.78 -11.95 36.80
N ARG A 136 10.65 -12.13 36.11
CA ARG A 136 10.61 -12.57 34.71
C ARG A 136 9.77 -11.60 33.88
N ASN A 137 10.14 -11.38 32.63
CA ASN A 137 9.29 -10.67 31.68
C ASN A 137 8.13 -11.58 31.28
N LYS A 138 6.91 -11.10 31.48
CA LYS A 138 5.67 -11.83 31.19
C LYS A 138 4.91 -11.17 30.06
N TYR A 139 4.05 -11.94 29.42
CA TYR A 139 3.07 -11.39 28.48
C TYR A 139 2.07 -10.53 29.23
N ALA A 140 1.73 -9.40 28.61
CA ALA A 140 0.58 -8.61 28.94
C ALA A 140 -0.33 -8.54 27.71
N ARG A 141 -1.63 -8.53 27.95
CA ARG A 141 -2.65 -8.33 26.94
C ARG A 141 -3.38 -7.04 27.25
N VAL A 142 -3.55 -6.19 26.24
CA VAL A 142 -4.22 -4.91 26.35
C VAL A 142 -5.39 -4.87 25.39
N TYR A 143 -6.54 -4.40 25.86
CA TYR A 143 -7.79 -4.31 25.11
C TYR A 143 -8.18 -2.85 24.88
N ALA A 144 -8.74 -2.59 23.70
CA ALA A 144 -9.29 -1.30 23.38
C ALA A 144 -10.70 -1.12 23.99
N GLU A 145 -11.15 0.13 24.19
CA GLU A 145 -12.46 0.44 24.77
C GLU A 145 -13.62 -0.03 23.89
N SER A 146 -13.52 0.31 22.61
CA SER A 146 -14.57 0.06 21.63
C SER A 146 -14.24 -1.16 20.78
N ASP A 147 -15.26 -1.92 20.47
CA ASP A 147 -15.23 -3.01 19.52
C ASP A 147 -15.51 -2.51 18.09
N PHE A 148 -15.13 -3.33 17.12
CA PHE A 148 -15.51 -3.14 15.72
C PHE A 148 -16.82 -3.86 15.47
N GLY A 149 -17.92 -3.20 15.79
CA GLY A 149 -19.26 -3.72 15.60
C GLY A 149 -19.67 -3.83 14.12
N LYS A 150 -20.53 -4.80 13.82
CA LYS A 150 -21.25 -4.87 12.56
C LYS A 150 -21.96 -3.53 12.28
N PRO A 151 -21.97 -3.06 11.02
CA PRO A 151 -22.77 -1.90 10.66
C PRO A 151 -24.27 -2.16 10.91
N GLU A 152 -24.93 -1.30 11.69
CA GLU A 152 -26.36 -1.44 12.03
C GLU A 152 -27.31 -1.05 10.87
N GLU A 153 -26.84 -0.25 9.91
CA GLU A 153 -27.65 0.24 8.79
C GLU A 153 -27.61 -0.72 7.58
N ASP A 154 -28.56 -0.56 6.65
CA ASP A 154 -28.58 -1.20 5.32
C ASP A 154 -27.38 -0.74 4.47
N CYS A 155 -26.18 -1.18 4.86
CA CYS A 155 -24.94 -0.91 4.18
C CYS A 155 -24.90 -1.72 2.89
N THR A 156 -25.11 -1.05 1.76
CA THR A 156 -25.04 -1.69 0.42
C THR A 156 -23.60 -2.03 0.00
N ASN A 157 -22.61 -1.43 0.66
CA ASN A 157 -21.19 -1.62 0.42
C ASN A 157 -20.56 -2.50 1.51
N TYR A 158 -19.36 -3.02 1.22
CA TYR A 158 -18.53 -3.60 2.26
C TYR A 158 -18.12 -2.49 3.22
N SER A 159 -18.08 -2.78 4.51
CA SER A 159 -17.59 -1.85 5.53
C SER A 159 -16.32 -2.44 6.13
N PHE A 160 -15.34 -1.61 6.46
CA PHE A 160 -14.16 -2.11 7.16
C PHE A 160 -13.68 -1.17 8.25
N PHE A 161 -13.14 -1.80 9.29
CA PHE A 161 -12.51 -1.17 10.44
C PHE A 161 -11.03 -1.53 10.44
N TYR A 162 -10.20 -0.65 10.96
CA TYR A 162 -8.75 -0.80 10.86
C TYR A 162 -8.05 0.01 11.95
N PHE A 163 -7.02 -0.57 12.55
CA PHE A 163 -6.10 0.13 13.44
C PHE A 163 -4.66 -0.29 13.15
N GLU A 164 -3.71 0.56 13.54
CA GLU A 164 -2.28 0.30 13.43
C GLU A 164 -1.63 0.33 14.80
N ILE A 165 -0.55 -0.43 14.95
CA ILE A 165 0.35 -0.38 16.08
C ILE A 165 1.78 -0.26 15.58
N LYS A 166 2.55 0.63 16.19
CA LYS A 166 3.98 0.76 15.97
C LYS A 166 4.71 0.08 17.13
N GLY A 167 5.42 -0.99 16.83
CA GLY A 167 6.14 -1.78 17.82
C GLY A 167 7.53 -1.20 18.11
N LYS A 168 7.86 -1.02 19.39
CA LYS A 168 9.20 -0.66 19.86
C LYS A 168 9.78 -1.78 20.71
N LYS A 169 10.90 -2.35 20.29
CA LYS A 169 11.65 -3.38 21.03
C LYS A 169 12.35 -2.73 22.22
N GLU A 170 12.10 -3.21 23.43
CA GLU A 170 12.79 -2.74 24.65
C GLU A 170 14.04 -3.58 24.98
N GLY A 171 14.40 -4.51 24.08
CA GLY A 171 15.60 -5.33 24.16
C GLY A 171 15.37 -6.68 24.80
N GLU A 172 16.25 -7.64 24.47
CA GLU A 172 16.26 -8.94 25.11
C GLU A 172 16.89 -8.83 26.50
N ILE A 173 16.06 -8.96 27.53
CA ILE A 173 16.51 -8.92 28.92
C ILE A 173 16.21 -10.28 29.55
N ASN A 174 17.22 -10.84 30.23
CA ASN A 174 17.12 -12.12 30.94
C ASN A 174 16.70 -13.31 30.06
N GLY A 175 17.08 -13.30 28.77
CA GLY A 175 16.76 -14.38 27.82
C GLY A 175 15.31 -14.41 27.32
N TYR A 176 14.55 -13.34 27.56
CA TYR A 176 13.21 -13.17 27.00
C TYR A 176 13.26 -12.34 25.72
N ASN A 177 12.86 -12.95 24.62
CA ASN A 177 12.68 -12.25 23.36
C ASN A 177 11.53 -11.25 23.46
N ASN A 178 11.69 -10.20 22.65
CA ASN A 178 10.61 -9.30 22.26
C ASN A 178 9.46 -10.13 21.70
N TRP A 179 8.24 -9.78 22.08
CA TRP A 179 7.05 -10.42 21.54
C TRP A 179 5.99 -9.37 21.33
N LEU A 180 5.41 -9.39 20.15
CA LEU A 180 4.32 -8.53 19.77
C LEU A 180 3.31 -9.35 18.98
N SER A 181 2.05 -9.24 19.36
CA SER A 181 0.94 -9.73 18.58
C SER A 181 -0.16 -8.69 18.54
N ILE A 182 -0.75 -8.51 17.37
CA ILE A 182 -1.92 -7.69 17.10
C ILE A 182 -3.06 -8.63 16.72
N SER A 183 -4.23 -8.42 17.30
CA SER A 183 -5.35 -9.32 17.08
C SER A 183 -6.70 -8.62 17.17
N LEU A 184 -7.70 -9.33 16.66
CA LEU A 184 -9.11 -9.02 16.79
C LEU A 184 -9.78 -10.21 17.46
N LYS A 185 -10.48 -9.96 18.56
CA LYS A 185 -11.09 -10.98 19.41
C LYS A 185 -12.62 -10.90 19.30
N ASN A 186 -13.27 -12.01 19.01
CA ASN A 186 -14.72 -12.07 18.86
C ASN A 186 -15.44 -12.25 20.21
N ASP A 187 -16.78 -12.28 20.18
CA ASP A 187 -17.66 -12.47 21.35
C ASP A 187 -17.44 -13.80 22.08
N ASN A 188 -17.04 -14.84 21.35
CA ASN A 188 -16.69 -16.16 21.92
C ASN A 188 -15.32 -16.19 22.59
N LYS A 189 -14.57 -15.09 22.50
CA LYS A 189 -13.18 -14.92 22.97
C LYS A 189 -12.13 -15.62 22.12
N ASP A 190 -12.50 -16.10 20.94
CA ASP A 190 -11.52 -16.57 19.96
C ASP A 190 -10.88 -15.35 19.30
N SER A 191 -9.63 -15.50 18.87
CA SER A 191 -8.85 -14.39 18.35
C SER A 191 -8.13 -14.74 17.07
N ILE A 192 -8.17 -13.83 16.10
CA ILE A 192 -7.36 -13.92 14.89
C ILE A 192 -6.19 -12.97 15.09
N SER A 193 -4.98 -13.50 15.03
CA SER A 193 -3.78 -12.82 15.53
C SER A 193 -2.65 -12.88 14.51
N LEU A 194 -1.96 -11.76 14.30
CA LEU A 194 -0.61 -11.75 13.74
C LEU A 194 0.37 -11.83 14.91
N VAL A 195 1.27 -12.82 14.89
CA VAL A 195 2.37 -12.96 15.86
C VAL A 195 3.66 -12.52 15.17
N ALA A 196 4.08 -11.27 15.42
CA ALA A 196 5.17 -10.63 14.70
C ALA A 196 6.56 -11.20 15.04
N GLU A 197 6.74 -11.84 16.19
CA GLU A 197 8.03 -12.50 16.49
C GLU A 197 8.24 -13.72 15.59
N ASP A 198 7.20 -14.52 15.40
CA ASP A 198 7.27 -15.78 14.67
C ASP A 198 6.94 -15.62 13.18
N GLY A 199 6.37 -14.48 12.78
CA GLY A 199 5.94 -14.24 11.41
C GLY A 199 4.81 -15.17 10.98
N ILE A 200 3.84 -15.38 11.87
CA ILE A 200 2.70 -16.27 11.65
C ILE A 200 1.39 -15.52 11.87
N ILE A 201 0.34 -16.03 11.24
CA ILE A 201 -1.06 -15.67 11.51
C ILE A 201 -1.73 -16.88 12.15
N GLU A 202 -2.43 -16.68 13.26
CA GLU A 202 -3.25 -17.67 13.96
C GLU A 202 -4.72 -17.30 13.78
N ASN A 203 -5.60 -18.27 13.49
CA ASN A 203 -7.05 -18.04 13.40
C ASN A 203 -7.82 -18.56 14.61
N GLU A 204 -9.15 -18.55 14.53
CA GLU A 204 -10.09 -18.95 15.59
C GLU A 204 -9.97 -20.43 16.00
N GLU A 205 -9.33 -21.28 15.19
CA GLU A 205 -9.11 -22.71 15.46
C GLU A 205 -7.65 -23.04 15.80
N ASP A 206 -6.85 -22.03 16.13
CA ASP A 206 -5.40 -22.17 16.37
C ASP A 206 -4.65 -22.71 15.12
N GLU A 207 -5.23 -22.58 13.91
CA GLU A 207 -4.53 -22.91 12.66
C GLU A 207 -3.46 -21.84 12.40
N VAL A 208 -2.27 -22.29 12.04
CA VAL A 208 -1.08 -21.43 11.89
C VAL A 208 -0.72 -21.29 10.42
N PHE A 209 -0.68 -20.04 9.94
CA PHE A 209 -0.26 -19.69 8.59
C PHE A 209 1.06 -18.91 8.65
N ARG A 210 2.12 -19.48 8.10
CA ARG A 210 3.43 -18.83 8.07
C ARG A 210 3.52 -17.80 6.95
N LEU A 211 4.14 -16.66 7.25
CA LEU A 211 4.35 -15.58 6.30
C LEU A 211 5.72 -15.72 5.63
N ASP A 212 5.70 -15.80 4.30
CA ASP A 212 6.93 -15.88 3.50
C ASP A 212 7.79 -14.63 3.65
N ASN A 213 9.07 -14.84 3.98
CA ASN A 213 10.08 -13.79 4.12
C ASN A 213 9.73 -12.69 5.13
N PHE A 214 8.87 -12.99 6.09
CA PHE A 214 8.48 -12.03 7.11
C PHE A 214 9.66 -11.70 8.03
N CYS A 215 9.79 -10.42 8.38
CA CYS A 215 10.80 -9.95 9.32
C CYS A 215 10.27 -8.73 10.06
N TRP A 216 10.24 -8.81 11.39
CA TRP A 216 9.88 -7.70 12.26
C TRP A 216 11.10 -6.89 12.70
N LYS A 217 11.12 -5.61 12.33
CA LYS A 217 12.12 -4.62 12.72
C LYS A 217 11.60 -3.66 13.79
N ASP A 218 12.52 -3.11 14.56
CA ASP A 218 12.18 -2.07 15.53
C ASP A 218 11.56 -0.84 14.83
N GLY A 219 10.42 -0.38 15.34
CA GLY A 219 9.66 0.72 14.75
C GLY A 219 8.76 0.36 13.58
N ASP A 220 8.67 -0.91 13.17
CA ASP A 220 7.69 -1.36 12.18
C ASP A 220 6.26 -1.09 12.66
N ILE A 221 5.40 -0.76 11.70
CA ILE A 221 3.97 -0.52 11.90
C ILE A 221 3.21 -1.74 11.40
N PHE A 222 2.40 -2.34 12.27
CA PHE A 222 1.50 -3.44 11.94
C PHE A 222 0.07 -2.96 11.98
N GLY A 223 -0.72 -3.29 10.95
CA GLY A 223 -2.14 -3.02 10.93
C GLY A 223 -2.97 -4.28 10.99
N CYS A 224 -4.17 -4.15 11.54
CA CYS A 224 -5.18 -5.21 11.53
C CYS A 224 -6.53 -4.58 11.18
N GLY A 225 -7.21 -5.19 10.21
CA GLY A 225 -8.54 -4.75 9.80
C GLY A 225 -9.50 -5.90 9.61
N VAL A 226 -10.77 -5.64 9.90
CA VAL A 226 -11.89 -6.53 9.64
C VAL A 226 -12.79 -5.91 8.59
N VAL A 227 -13.24 -6.72 7.64
CA VAL A 227 -14.14 -6.30 6.57
C VAL A 227 -15.44 -7.08 6.67
N TYR A 228 -16.54 -6.35 6.87
CA TYR A 228 -17.89 -6.86 6.84
C TYR A 228 -18.48 -6.79 5.43
N PRO A 229 -19.16 -7.85 4.96
CA PRO A 229 -19.93 -7.77 3.73
C PRO A 229 -21.16 -6.87 3.90
N PRO A 230 -21.77 -6.42 2.78
CA PRO A 230 -23.04 -5.69 2.82
C PRO A 230 -24.09 -6.44 3.65
N THR A 231 -24.89 -5.72 4.42
CA THR A 231 -25.85 -6.30 5.38
C THR A 231 -26.78 -7.34 4.73
N GLU A 232 -27.32 -7.03 3.55
CA GLU A 232 -28.17 -7.94 2.76
C GLU A 232 -27.47 -9.25 2.33
N LYS A 233 -26.14 -9.26 2.30
CA LYS A 233 -25.32 -10.40 1.83
C LYS A 233 -24.66 -11.17 2.96
N MET A 234 -24.78 -10.70 4.21
CA MET A 234 -24.25 -11.40 5.38
C MET A 234 -24.76 -12.84 5.55
N PRO A 235 -26.00 -13.21 5.15
CA PRO A 235 -26.42 -14.62 5.20
C PRO A 235 -25.63 -15.54 4.24
N GLU A 236 -25.00 -14.99 3.20
CA GLU A 236 -24.29 -15.73 2.15
C GLU A 236 -22.77 -15.50 2.19
N LYS A 237 -22.30 -14.52 2.96
CA LYS A 237 -20.91 -14.07 2.98
C LYS A 237 -20.45 -13.82 4.40
N LEU A 238 -19.25 -14.30 4.68
CA LEU A 238 -18.61 -14.13 5.97
C LEU A 238 -17.68 -12.91 5.96
N PRO A 239 -17.47 -12.25 7.11
CA PRO A 239 -16.43 -11.24 7.24
C PRO A 239 -15.04 -11.87 7.07
N TYR A 240 -14.03 -11.03 6.90
CA TYR A 240 -12.64 -11.46 6.85
C TYR A 240 -11.72 -10.47 7.54
N ILE A 241 -10.59 -10.98 8.03
CA ILE A 241 -9.54 -10.19 8.66
C ILE A 241 -8.31 -10.17 7.76
N PHE A 242 -7.64 -9.03 7.68
CA PHE A 242 -6.37 -8.88 6.98
C PHE A 242 -5.37 -8.11 7.85
N PHE A 243 -4.09 -8.34 7.55
CA PHE A 243 -2.99 -7.70 8.27
C PHE A 243 -2.12 -6.89 7.31
N THR A 244 -1.48 -5.86 7.84
CA THR A 244 -0.51 -5.05 7.10
C THR A 244 0.79 -4.91 7.87
N GLN A 245 1.88 -4.66 7.14
CA GLN A 245 3.15 -4.21 7.68
C GLN A 245 3.62 -3.01 6.86
N ASN A 246 3.90 -1.89 7.54
CA ASN A 246 4.37 -0.64 6.95
C ASN A 246 3.52 -0.21 5.74
N GLY A 247 2.19 -0.25 5.93
CA GLY A 247 1.21 0.20 4.95
C GLY A 247 0.98 -0.74 3.76
N LYS A 248 1.53 -1.95 3.79
CA LYS A 248 1.30 -2.98 2.76
C LYS A 248 0.64 -4.19 3.39
N GLN A 249 -0.37 -4.75 2.72
CA GLN A 249 -0.95 -6.02 3.14
C GLN A 249 0.13 -7.12 3.13
N ILE A 250 0.12 -7.95 4.18
CA ILE A 250 0.98 -9.14 4.32
C ILE A 250 0.11 -10.38 4.33
N GLY A 251 0.59 -11.45 3.69
CA GLY A 251 -0.15 -12.71 3.58
C GLY A 251 -1.49 -12.58 2.84
N LYS A 252 -2.29 -13.64 2.93
CA LYS A 252 -3.69 -13.66 2.49
C LYS A 252 -4.60 -13.14 3.62
N ALA A 253 -5.87 -12.87 3.31
CA ALA A 253 -6.85 -12.61 4.35
C ALA A 253 -7.31 -13.92 5.02
N VAL A 254 -7.77 -13.84 6.25
CA VAL A 254 -8.42 -14.95 6.97
C VAL A 254 -9.92 -14.78 6.82
N LEU A 255 -10.56 -15.69 6.09
CA LEU A 255 -12.03 -15.76 6.04
C LEU A 255 -12.54 -16.30 7.38
N LEU A 256 -13.49 -15.62 7.99
CA LEU A 256 -14.00 -15.99 9.31
C LEU A 256 -15.02 -17.13 9.17
N LYS A 257 -15.12 -17.99 10.20
CA LYS A 257 -15.99 -19.16 10.16
C LYS A 257 -17.43 -18.81 10.52
N GLU A 258 -17.59 -17.78 11.34
CA GLU A 258 -18.88 -17.23 11.75
C GLU A 258 -18.93 -15.72 11.51
N ASN A 259 -20.14 -15.18 11.54
CA ASN A 259 -20.38 -13.76 11.43
C ASN A 259 -20.65 -13.21 12.83
N PHE A 260 -19.61 -12.90 13.60
CA PHE A 260 -19.73 -12.34 14.95
C PHE A 260 -20.15 -10.88 14.94
N ASP A 261 -20.87 -10.45 15.99
CA ASP A 261 -21.45 -9.10 16.04
C ASP A 261 -20.39 -8.02 16.18
N CYS A 262 -19.28 -8.32 16.84
CA CYS A 262 -18.16 -7.41 16.94
C CYS A 262 -16.81 -8.11 17.06
N TYR A 263 -15.74 -7.35 16.86
CA TYR A 263 -14.37 -7.77 17.16
C TYR A 263 -13.63 -6.70 17.96
N GLU A 264 -13.11 -7.09 19.12
CA GLU A 264 -12.36 -6.24 20.04
C GLU A 264 -10.87 -6.17 19.63
N PRO A 265 -10.34 -4.98 19.30
CA PRO A 265 -8.92 -4.77 19.08
C PRO A 265 -8.10 -5.13 20.32
N THR A 266 -7.10 -5.98 20.12
CA THR A 266 -6.26 -6.49 21.20
C THR A 266 -4.79 -6.46 20.80
N VAL A 267 -3.92 -6.16 21.77
CA VAL A 267 -2.46 -6.31 21.63
C VAL A 267 -1.93 -7.21 22.73
N ARG A 268 -1.06 -8.15 22.37
CA ARG A 268 -0.30 -8.94 23.34
C ARG A 268 1.18 -8.63 23.20
N THR A 269 1.83 -8.26 24.30
CA THR A 269 3.24 -7.87 24.26
C THR A 269 4.07 -8.43 25.42
N ARG A 270 5.37 -8.65 25.15
CA ARG A 270 6.43 -8.90 26.13
C ARG A 270 7.69 -8.18 25.66
N CYS A 271 8.35 -7.45 26.55
CA CYS A 271 9.55 -6.65 26.24
C CYS A 271 9.35 -5.62 25.10
N CYS A 272 8.12 -5.19 24.80
CA CYS A 272 7.88 -4.20 23.73
C CYS A 272 6.87 -3.13 24.15
N SER A 273 7.20 -1.88 23.85
CA SER A 273 6.26 -0.77 23.92
C SER A 273 5.52 -0.63 22.59
N VAL A 274 4.34 -0.05 22.63
CA VAL A 274 3.45 0.09 21.47
C VAL A 274 2.87 1.50 21.43
N GLU A 275 2.88 2.10 20.25
CA GLU A 275 2.10 3.30 19.94
C GLU A 275 0.98 2.90 18.97
N ALA A 276 -0.28 3.06 19.37
CA ALA A 276 -1.42 2.77 18.52
C ALA A 276 -1.77 3.97 17.63
N ASN A 277 -2.45 3.68 16.52
CA ASN A 277 -3.22 4.63 15.76
C ASN A 277 -4.57 3.97 15.49
N PHE A 278 -5.62 4.43 16.17
CA PHE A 278 -7.00 3.97 15.93
C PHE A 278 -7.70 4.78 14.83
N GLY A 279 -6.99 5.72 14.20
CA GLY A 279 -7.58 6.68 13.28
C GLY A 279 -8.36 7.77 14.01
N ASN A 280 -7.99 8.09 15.26
CA ASN A 280 -8.64 9.14 16.06
C ASN A 280 -8.58 10.52 15.39
N ASP A 281 -7.47 10.81 14.70
CA ASP A 281 -7.22 11.99 13.87
C ASP A 281 -6.43 11.61 12.61
N LEU A 282 -7.15 11.34 11.52
CA LEU A 282 -6.54 10.94 10.24
C LEU A 282 -5.86 12.10 9.49
N GLU A 283 -6.14 13.35 9.87
CA GLU A 283 -5.49 14.51 9.23
C GLU A 283 -4.09 14.72 9.82
N ALA A 284 -3.97 14.68 11.15
CA ALA A 284 -2.69 14.86 11.83
C ALA A 284 -1.86 13.56 11.88
N LYS A 285 -2.52 12.41 12.03
CA LYS A 285 -1.90 11.09 12.19
C LYS A 285 -2.54 10.08 11.22
N PRO A 286 -2.34 10.23 9.89
CA PRO A 286 -2.86 9.28 8.92
C PRO A 286 -2.29 7.88 9.14
N PHE A 287 -3.05 6.86 8.76
CA PHE A 287 -2.52 5.50 8.68
C PHE A 287 -1.37 5.40 7.66
N CYS A 288 -0.45 4.47 7.92
CA CYS A 288 0.54 4.08 6.92
C CYS A 288 -0.13 3.35 5.74
N TYR A 289 -1.15 2.55 6.02
CA TYR A 289 -1.97 1.89 5.01
C TYR A 289 -2.95 2.86 4.33
N ASP A 290 -2.98 2.83 2.99
CA ASP A 290 -3.91 3.64 2.21
C ASP A 290 -5.31 3.00 2.19
N ILE A 291 -6.09 3.33 3.23
CA ILE A 291 -7.47 2.87 3.41
C ILE A 291 -8.39 3.22 2.23
N THR A 292 -8.07 4.24 1.43
CA THR A 292 -8.88 4.63 0.25
C THR A 292 -8.72 3.67 -0.93
N LYS A 293 -7.65 2.86 -0.90
CA LYS A 293 -7.32 1.85 -1.92
C LYS A 293 -7.67 0.43 -1.50
N HIS A 294 -8.38 0.24 -0.39
CA HIS A 294 -8.80 -1.09 0.03
C HIS A 294 -9.86 -1.66 -0.93
N PHE A 295 -9.54 -2.79 -1.55
CA PHE A 295 -10.45 -3.55 -2.41
C PHE A 295 -10.87 -4.83 -1.73
N VAL A 296 -12.10 -5.29 -2.00
CA VAL A 296 -12.57 -6.56 -1.47
C VAL A 296 -11.65 -7.70 -1.94
N ILE A 297 -11.01 -8.34 -0.96
CA ILE A 297 -10.08 -9.43 -1.17
C ILE A 297 -10.84 -10.67 -1.69
N LYS A 298 -10.17 -11.43 -2.56
CA LYS A 298 -10.70 -12.67 -3.16
C LYS A 298 -9.85 -13.90 -2.84
N GLU A 299 -8.69 -13.70 -2.23
CA GLU A 299 -7.73 -14.74 -1.90
C GLU A 299 -7.63 -14.84 -0.38
N PHE A 300 -7.97 -16.01 0.14
CA PHE A 300 -7.98 -16.31 1.56
C PHE A 300 -7.03 -17.48 1.85
N TYR A 301 -6.60 -17.60 3.09
CA TYR A 301 -5.95 -18.82 3.55
C TYR A 301 -6.93 -20.00 3.49
N GLU A 302 -6.42 -21.15 3.05
CA GLU A 302 -7.13 -22.43 2.98
C GLU A 302 -6.41 -23.48 3.83
N ASP A 303 -7.06 -24.58 4.18
CA ASP A 303 -6.47 -25.66 5.00
C ASP A 303 -5.15 -26.20 4.43
N SER A 304 -4.95 -26.11 3.11
CA SER A 304 -3.70 -26.51 2.45
C SER A 304 -2.51 -25.57 2.73
N ASP A 305 -2.77 -24.38 3.27
CA ASP A 305 -1.76 -23.39 3.64
C ASP A 305 -1.31 -23.52 5.12
N VAL A 306 -1.90 -24.44 5.89
CA VAL A 306 -1.53 -24.67 7.30
C VAL A 306 -0.18 -25.39 7.38
N ASP A 307 0.70 -24.89 8.25
CA ASP A 307 2.06 -25.42 8.49
C ASP A 307 2.10 -26.70 9.36
#